data_AF-A0A7C7XXT4-F1
#
_entry.id   AF-A0A7C7XXT4-F1
#
_cell.length_a   1.000
_cell.length_b   1.000
_cell.length_c   1.000
_cell.angle_alpha   90.00
_cell.angle_beta   90.00
_cell.angle_gamma   90.00
#
_symmetry.space_group_name_H-M   'P 1'
#
loop_
_entity.id
_entity.type
_entity.pdbx_description
1 polymer ?
#
loop_
_entity_poly.entity_id
_entity_poly.type
_entity_poly.pdbx_seq_one_letter_code
_entity_poly.pdbx_strand_id
1 'polypeptide(L)'
;DNCLRDINPLQEDYDGDGAGDMCDIDDDDDGVIDDVDDCPQGDMQWQSDSSSDYDGDGCQDSTEDYDDDEDGIFDTNDLCPLGSLGWVSNLEDDIEGDGCADWDTDEDGLIDQMDNCPTLYNPLQADLDDDQIGDICDSDEDGDGVEIPQDLCPHDLNPWLSDILNDYDSDGCQDSINDFDDDADTILDINDECPLGYIGWGANASTFDHDGDGCHDQIEDNDDDNDGFIDEEDNCPNGIVGIPQGGQDEDNDGCIDSAEDDDDDNDGIEDSVDQCPRTPTLTMVSGSGCSQYQLDDDLDGVVNAEDICLNSKPSVAVDEQGCEKLVLDQTPPESMAENSPFNLTNFFFLLAILMGVVAVYISNMKPKRSNATLPPPVNPMDALESLDEVKTLEAASLQALQALQSAEEDVAKPEAVSDEPEAVSDETEAVSDETEAVSDEVDYSSMTVVQLKDLLREAGKTVSGKKAELVERLQE
;
A
#
# COMPACT_ATOMS: atom_id res chain seq x y z
N ASP A 1 -26.83 21.50 62.87
CA ASP A 1 -25.62 22.19 63.29
C ASP A 1 -24.52 21.56 62.50
N ASN A 2 -24.38 22.04 61.27
CA ASN A 2 -23.36 21.62 60.32
C ASN A 2 -21.99 22.23 60.67
N CYS A 3 -21.94 23.38 61.36
CA CYS A 3 -20.70 23.95 61.91
C CYS A 3 -20.65 23.98 63.43
N LEU A 4 -20.19 22.89 64.04
CA LEU A 4 -20.18 22.71 65.50
C LEU A 4 -19.36 23.75 66.31
N ARG A 5 -18.41 24.44 65.67
CA ARG A 5 -17.48 25.38 66.33
C ARG A 5 -17.69 26.82 65.91
N ASP A 6 -18.42 27.05 64.83
CA ASP A 6 -18.56 28.33 64.17
C ASP A 6 -20.05 28.73 64.17
N ILE A 7 -20.32 30.04 64.23
CA ILE A 7 -21.69 30.51 64.42
C ILE A 7 -22.31 30.74 63.04
N ASN A 8 -23.09 29.79 62.53
CA ASN A 8 -23.82 29.90 61.26
C ASN A 8 -25.35 29.69 61.46
N PRO A 9 -26.09 30.72 61.92
CA PRO A 9 -27.51 30.57 62.29
C PRO A 9 -28.44 30.20 61.12
N LEU A 10 -28.04 30.48 59.89
CA LEU A 10 -28.78 30.15 58.68
C LEU A 10 -28.59 28.70 58.26
N GLN A 11 -27.51 28.04 58.70
CA GLN A 11 -27.16 26.66 58.34
C GLN A 11 -27.19 26.49 56.81
N GLU A 12 -26.59 27.45 56.12
CA GLU A 12 -26.27 27.35 54.70
C GLU A 12 -25.24 26.20 54.54
N ASP A 13 -25.35 25.52 53.40
CA ASP A 13 -24.80 24.22 53.02
C ASP A 13 -25.04 24.10 51.50
N TYR A 14 -24.16 24.76 50.73
CA TYR A 14 -24.37 25.02 49.30
C TYR A 14 -24.30 23.73 48.46
N ASP A 15 -23.25 22.93 48.62
CA ASP A 15 -23.06 21.61 47.99
C ASP A 15 -23.93 20.48 48.60
N GLY A 16 -24.33 20.60 49.87
CA GLY A 16 -25.10 19.61 50.59
C GLY A 16 -24.30 18.40 51.10
N ASP A 17 -22.98 18.51 51.30
CA ASP A 17 -22.13 17.43 51.82
C ASP A 17 -22.34 17.17 53.33
N GLY A 18 -22.95 18.15 54.02
CA GLY A 18 -23.32 18.12 55.42
C GLY A 18 -22.31 18.77 56.38
N ALA A 19 -21.18 19.27 55.88
CA ALA A 19 -20.54 20.47 56.39
C ALA A 19 -21.36 21.69 55.90
N GLY A 20 -20.77 22.84 55.65
CA GLY A 20 -21.56 23.97 55.20
C GLY A 20 -20.92 25.28 55.51
N ASP A 21 -21.43 26.31 54.85
CA ASP A 21 -20.63 27.36 54.21
C ASP A 21 -19.67 28.14 55.11
N MET A 22 -19.84 28.06 56.43
CA MET A 22 -18.98 28.76 57.38
C MET A 22 -17.78 27.91 57.84
N CYS A 23 -17.85 26.60 57.69
CA CYS A 23 -16.82 25.67 58.13
C CYS A 23 -16.50 24.60 57.10
N ASP A 24 -17.11 24.71 55.92
CA ASP A 24 -16.55 24.09 54.74
C ASP A 24 -15.23 24.73 54.34
N ILE A 25 -14.52 24.03 53.47
CA ILE A 25 -13.29 24.54 52.87
C ILE A 25 -13.39 24.70 51.35
N ASP A 26 -14.50 24.22 50.79
CA ASP A 26 -14.84 24.08 49.39
C ASP A 26 -16.38 24.02 49.39
N ASP A 27 -17.02 25.17 49.17
CA ASP A 27 -18.45 25.36 49.39
C ASP A 27 -19.31 24.75 48.26
N ASP A 28 -18.76 24.50 47.06
CA ASP A 28 -19.44 23.92 45.90
C ASP A 28 -18.88 22.57 45.41
N ASP A 29 -17.86 22.05 46.08
CA ASP A 29 -17.30 20.70 45.97
C ASP A 29 -16.62 20.47 44.59
N ASP A 30 -16.10 21.53 43.96
CA ASP A 30 -15.43 21.52 42.65
C ASP A 30 -13.92 21.15 42.74
N GLY A 31 -13.36 21.13 43.96
CA GLY A 31 -11.98 20.76 44.24
C GLY A 31 -11.01 21.93 44.44
N VAL A 32 -11.44 23.18 44.27
CA VAL A 32 -10.73 24.41 44.66
C VAL A 32 -11.18 24.81 46.07
N ILE A 33 -10.35 25.56 46.80
CA ILE A 33 -10.70 25.97 48.17
C ILE A 33 -11.17 27.42 48.18
N ASP A 34 -12.20 27.75 48.95
CA ASP A 34 -12.82 29.10 48.99
C ASP A 34 -11.83 30.28 49.15
N ASP A 35 -10.67 30.04 49.77
CA ASP A 35 -9.64 31.06 50.02
C ASP A 35 -8.83 31.45 48.75
N VAL A 36 -8.87 30.61 47.71
CA VAL A 36 -8.20 30.82 46.40
C VAL A 36 -9.15 30.65 45.23
N ASP A 37 -10.43 30.46 45.52
CA ASP A 37 -11.51 30.32 44.58
C ASP A 37 -12.19 31.69 44.37
N ASP A 38 -12.30 32.13 43.13
CA ASP A 38 -12.95 33.39 42.75
C ASP A 38 -14.48 33.22 42.57
N CYS A 39 -14.94 31.98 42.47
CA CYS A 39 -16.33 31.53 42.47
C CYS A 39 -16.70 30.56 43.62
N PRO A 40 -16.47 30.85 44.92
CA PRO A 40 -16.68 29.89 46.02
C PRO A 40 -18.08 29.32 46.23
N GLN A 41 -19.08 29.81 45.49
CA GLN A 41 -20.46 29.27 45.51
C GLN A 41 -20.95 29.20 44.07
N GLY A 42 -20.18 28.51 43.25
CA GLY A 42 -20.28 28.44 41.81
C GLY A 42 -21.15 27.30 41.30
N ASP A 43 -20.92 26.90 40.07
CA ASP A 43 -21.62 25.77 39.49
C ASP A 43 -21.15 24.46 40.17
N MET A 44 -22.07 23.51 40.34
CA MET A 44 -21.75 22.24 40.98
C MET A 44 -21.64 21.13 39.95
N GLN A 45 -21.12 19.97 40.38
CA GLN A 45 -21.04 18.73 39.58
C GLN A 45 -19.96 18.71 38.49
N TRP A 46 -18.94 19.54 38.63
CA TRP A 46 -17.73 19.50 37.83
C TRP A 46 -16.51 19.42 38.76
N GLN A 47 -15.32 19.41 38.20
CA GLN A 47 -14.08 19.48 38.97
C GLN A 47 -13.14 20.44 38.26
N SER A 48 -12.46 21.29 38.99
CA SER A 48 -11.39 22.14 38.44
C SER A 48 -10.26 21.29 37.87
N ASP A 49 -10.05 21.44 36.56
CA ASP A 49 -8.94 20.92 35.80
C ASP A 49 -8.67 21.81 34.58
N SER A 50 -7.50 21.65 33.96
CA SER A 50 -7.04 22.52 32.86
C SER A 50 -7.89 22.51 31.59
N SER A 51 -8.96 21.71 31.54
CA SER A 51 -9.91 21.68 30.41
C SER A 51 -11.26 22.32 30.72
N SER A 52 -11.51 22.69 31.97
CA SER A 52 -12.76 23.33 32.41
C SER A 52 -12.59 24.52 33.35
N ASP A 53 -11.37 24.77 33.80
CA ASP A 53 -10.90 25.90 34.60
C ASP A 53 -9.45 26.16 34.14
N TYR A 54 -9.30 27.02 33.13
CA TYR A 54 -8.04 27.20 32.41
C TYR A 54 -6.97 27.89 33.26
N ASP A 55 -7.32 28.92 34.01
CA ASP A 55 -6.41 29.66 34.88
C ASP A 55 -6.27 29.09 36.30
N GLY A 56 -7.19 28.22 36.70
CA GLY A 56 -7.19 27.51 37.98
C GLY A 56 -7.76 28.35 39.12
N ASP A 57 -8.63 29.30 38.85
CA ASP A 57 -9.23 30.21 39.83
C ASP A 57 -10.48 29.66 40.52
N GLY A 58 -10.97 28.47 40.15
CA GLY A 58 -12.18 27.86 40.73
C GLY A 58 -13.49 28.31 40.09
N CYS A 59 -13.44 29.13 39.04
CA CYS A 59 -14.58 29.42 38.20
C CYS A 59 -14.61 28.48 36.99
N GLN A 60 -15.79 27.95 36.63
CA GLN A 60 -15.93 27.14 35.42
C GLN A 60 -15.94 28.04 34.16
N ASP A 61 -14.96 27.83 33.26
CA ASP A 61 -14.79 28.55 31.96
C ASP A 61 -16.13 28.73 31.22
N SER A 62 -16.91 27.64 31.13
CA SER A 62 -18.08 27.60 30.25
C SER A 62 -19.31 28.36 30.77
N THR A 63 -19.34 28.78 32.04
CA THR A 63 -20.55 29.28 32.70
C THR A 63 -20.38 30.49 33.59
N GLU A 64 -19.36 30.52 34.44
CA GLU A 64 -19.23 31.52 35.50
C GLU A 64 -17.93 32.31 35.49
N ASP A 65 -16.91 31.80 34.81
CA ASP A 65 -15.77 32.60 34.39
C ASP A 65 -16.17 33.52 33.21
N TYR A 66 -15.54 34.69 33.15
CA TYR A 66 -15.70 35.66 32.07
C TYR A 66 -14.36 36.12 31.48
N ASP A 67 -13.22 35.60 31.98
CA ASP A 67 -11.85 35.96 31.63
C ASP A 67 -10.97 34.72 31.86
N ASP A 68 -11.11 33.70 30.99
CA ASP A 68 -10.59 32.34 31.22
C ASP A 68 -9.05 32.29 31.43
N ASP A 69 -8.28 33.33 31.03
CA ASP A 69 -6.83 33.41 31.21
C ASP A 69 -6.33 34.56 32.12
N GLU A 70 -7.27 35.31 32.72
CA GLU A 70 -7.09 36.44 33.64
C GLU A 70 -6.09 37.50 33.11
N ASP A 71 -6.10 37.75 31.80
CA ASP A 71 -5.28 38.76 31.15
C ASP A 71 -5.89 40.18 31.28
N GLY A 72 -7.15 40.27 31.73
CA GLY A 72 -7.92 41.49 31.92
C GLY A 72 -8.83 41.89 30.76
N ILE A 73 -8.98 41.05 29.74
CA ILE A 73 -9.85 41.18 28.58
C ILE A 73 -10.88 40.05 28.60
N PHE A 74 -12.14 40.37 28.94
CA PHE A 74 -13.19 39.35 28.97
C PHE A 74 -13.32 38.55 27.66
N ASP A 75 -13.59 37.24 27.72
CA ASP A 75 -13.63 36.30 26.57
C ASP A 75 -14.51 36.79 25.42
N THR A 76 -15.62 37.46 25.76
CA THR A 76 -16.55 38.03 24.75
C THR A 76 -15.92 39.10 23.86
N ASN A 77 -14.77 39.62 24.28
CA ASN A 77 -14.00 40.70 23.71
C ASN A 77 -12.55 40.28 23.39
N ASP A 78 -12.18 39.06 23.73
CA ASP A 78 -10.86 38.46 23.55
C ASP A 78 -10.80 37.63 22.25
N LEU A 79 -9.71 37.75 21.48
CA LEU A 79 -9.42 36.89 20.33
C LEU A 79 -8.61 35.64 20.70
N CYS A 80 -8.01 35.62 21.88
CA CYS A 80 -7.28 34.54 22.52
C CYS A 80 -7.81 34.22 23.94
N PRO A 81 -9.08 33.79 24.11
CA PRO A 81 -9.67 33.56 25.45
C PRO A 81 -8.87 32.59 26.34
N LEU A 82 -8.19 31.62 25.73
CA LEU A 82 -7.30 30.68 26.42
C LEU A 82 -5.83 31.07 26.20
N GLY A 83 -5.50 32.33 26.45
CA GLY A 83 -4.18 32.90 26.20
C GLY A 83 -3.12 32.48 27.20
N SER A 84 -2.06 33.27 27.34
CA SER A 84 -0.89 32.86 28.14
C SER A 84 -1.10 33.17 29.63
N LEU A 85 -1.30 32.14 30.45
CA LEU A 85 -1.47 32.31 31.90
C LEU A 85 -0.38 33.17 32.56
N GLY A 86 -0.81 34.22 33.27
CA GLY A 86 0.05 35.15 34.00
C GLY A 86 0.67 36.27 33.14
N TRP A 87 0.28 36.35 31.86
CA TRP A 87 0.38 37.56 31.07
C TRP A 87 -0.83 38.47 31.35
N VAL A 88 -0.73 39.75 31.00
CA VAL A 88 -1.82 40.73 31.20
C VAL A 88 -1.78 41.71 30.03
N SER A 89 -2.92 41.88 29.34
CA SER A 89 -3.04 42.79 28.22
C SER A 89 -2.68 44.23 28.62
N ASN A 90 -1.79 44.84 27.85
CA ASN A 90 -1.39 46.22 28.05
C ASN A 90 -0.89 46.86 26.75
N LEU A 91 -1.02 48.19 26.64
CA LEU A 91 -0.70 48.96 25.42
C LEU A 91 0.74 48.84 24.88
N GLU A 92 1.67 48.22 25.61
CA GLU A 92 3.03 47.97 25.12
C GLU A 92 3.20 46.59 24.48
N ASP A 93 2.46 45.59 24.97
CA ASP A 93 2.61 44.18 24.58
C ASP A 93 1.36 43.59 23.87
N ASP A 94 0.27 44.36 23.82
CA ASP A 94 -0.97 44.14 23.04
C ASP A 94 -1.41 45.51 22.48
N ILE A 95 -0.98 45.81 21.25
CA ILE A 95 -1.15 47.13 20.63
C ILE A 95 -2.62 47.38 20.23
N GLU A 96 -3.34 46.33 19.87
CA GLU A 96 -4.71 46.33 19.40
C GLU A 96 -5.73 46.31 20.53
N GLY A 97 -5.34 45.79 21.70
CA GLY A 97 -6.20 45.56 22.85
C GLY A 97 -7.18 44.42 22.58
N ASP A 98 -6.75 43.36 21.91
CA ASP A 98 -7.59 42.23 21.52
C ASP A 98 -7.46 40.99 22.41
N GLY A 99 -6.66 41.06 23.49
CA GLY A 99 -6.46 39.96 24.44
C GLY A 99 -5.43 38.93 23.99
N CYS A 100 -4.80 39.16 22.84
CA CYS A 100 -3.69 38.37 22.38
C CYS A 100 -2.35 39.08 22.62
N ALA A 101 -1.29 38.31 22.93
CA ALA A 101 0.04 38.86 23.05
C ALA A 101 0.67 39.02 21.64
N ASP A 102 1.34 40.15 21.40
CA ASP A 102 2.01 40.47 20.12
C ASP A 102 3.32 39.66 19.90
N TRP A 103 3.41 38.44 20.43
CA TRP A 103 4.58 37.57 20.31
C TRP A 103 4.41 36.61 19.14
N ASP A 104 5.36 36.66 18.20
CA ASP A 104 5.48 35.79 17.05
C ASP A 104 6.95 35.32 17.03
N THR A 105 7.18 34.09 17.49
CA THR A 105 8.52 33.55 17.76
C THR A 105 9.25 33.17 16.48
N ASP A 106 8.54 32.79 15.41
CA ASP A 106 9.12 32.32 14.16
C ASP A 106 8.94 33.27 12.96
N GLU A 107 8.27 34.40 13.19
CA GLU A 107 8.02 35.50 12.26
C GLU A 107 7.19 35.08 11.03
N ASP A 108 6.24 34.17 11.21
CA ASP A 108 5.40 33.65 10.12
C ASP A 108 4.15 34.50 9.80
N GLY A 109 3.84 35.44 10.70
CA GLY A 109 2.71 36.35 10.60
C GLY A 109 1.49 35.93 11.41
N LEU A 110 1.61 34.86 12.20
CA LEU A 110 0.69 34.48 13.27
C LEU A 110 1.39 34.61 14.61
N ILE A 111 0.61 34.99 15.62
CA ILE A 111 1.11 35.07 16.99
C ILE A 111 1.16 33.67 17.62
N ASP A 112 2.07 33.48 18.57
CA ASP A 112 2.33 32.18 19.21
C ASP A 112 1.06 31.54 19.81
N GLN A 113 0.06 32.33 20.22
CA GLN A 113 -1.21 31.85 20.78
C GLN A 113 -2.22 31.36 19.72
N MET A 114 -2.05 31.77 18.46
CA MET A 114 -2.92 31.37 17.34
C MET A 114 -2.20 30.49 16.32
N ASP A 115 -0.94 30.16 16.61
CA ASP A 115 -0.08 29.37 15.75
C ASP A 115 -0.06 27.90 16.23
N ASN A 116 -0.48 26.98 15.38
CA ASN A 116 -0.43 25.54 15.66
C ASN A 116 1.00 24.96 15.61
N CYS A 117 1.99 25.76 15.20
CA CYS A 117 3.42 25.46 15.32
C CYS A 117 4.25 26.70 15.73
N PRO A 118 4.15 27.18 16.99
CA PRO A 118 4.68 28.49 17.45
C PRO A 118 6.18 28.75 17.29
N THR A 119 6.95 27.78 16.81
CA THR A 119 8.40 27.90 16.66
C THR A 119 8.89 27.51 15.26
N LEU A 120 7.98 27.17 14.35
CA LEU A 120 8.27 26.61 13.03
C LEU A 120 7.39 27.22 11.95
N TYR A 121 7.94 28.21 11.26
CA TYR A 121 7.30 28.98 10.18
C TYR A 121 6.32 28.16 9.32
N ASN A 122 5.02 28.38 9.50
CA ASN A 122 3.94 27.71 8.76
C ASN A 122 2.70 28.63 8.55
N PRO A 123 2.80 29.67 7.70
CA PRO A 123 1.73 30.67 7.54
C PRO A 123 0.40 30.15 6.97
N LEU A 124 0.37 28.88 6.56
CA LEU A 124 -0.82 28.20 6.06
C LEU A 124 -1.57 27.43 7.14
N GLN A 125 -0.98 27.22 8.32
CA GLN A 125 -1.58 26.52 9.45
C GLN A 125 -2.26 25.22 9.00
N ALA A 126 -1.50 24.43 8.23
CA ALA A 126 -1.96 23.12 7.83
C ALA A 126 -1.95 22.22 9.08
N ASP A 127 -3.02 21.47 9.22
CA ASP A 127 -3.35 20.58 10.33
C ASP A 127 -4.29 19.53 9.72
N LEU A 128 -3.73 18.38 9.38
CA LEU A 128 -4.41 17.36 8.58
C LEU A 128 -5.35 16.50 9.42
N ASP A 129 -5.03 16.26 10.69
CA ASP A 129 -5.83 15.46 11.61
C ASP A 129 -6.72 16.28 12.58
N ASP A 130 -6.63 17.62 12.51
CA ASP A 130 -7.35 18.60 13.31
C ASP A 130 -7.07 18.47 14.83
N ASP A 131 -5.85 18.07 15.23
CA ASP A 131 -5.47 17.94 16.65
C ASP A 131 -4.95 19.24 17.30
N GLN A 132 -4.81 20.32 16.51
CA GLN A 132 -4.24 21.64 16.84
C GLN A 132 -2.71 21.71 16.87
N ILE A 133 -2.02 20.66 16.42
CA ILE A 133 -0.60 20.66 16.11
C ILE A 133 -0.47 20.73 14.59
N GLY A 134 0.30 21.68 14.07
CA GLY A 134 0.41 21.81 12.63
C GLY A 134 1.29 20.73 11.99
N ASP A 135 0.98 20.33 10.75
CA ASP A 135 1.67 19.27 9.99
C ASP A 135 3.20 19.38 10.05
N ILE A 136 3.75 20.61 10.04
CA ILE A 136 5.21 20.81 10.01
C ILE A 136 5.91 20.49 11.33
N CYS A 137 5.17 20.54 12.44
CA CYS A 137 5.67 20.31 13.79
C CYS A 137 5.05 19.08 14.45
N ASP A 138 4.12 18.41 13.76
CA ASP A 138 3.57 17.14 14.14
C ASP A 138 4.52 15.98 13.78
N SER A 139 4.53 14.95 14.62
CA SER A 139 5.18 13.68 14.35
C SER A 139 4.25 12.63 13.75
N ASP A 140 2.94 12.86 13.74
CA ASP A 140 1.88 11.95 13.29
C ASP A 140 0.82 12.76 12.51
N GLU A 141 1.21 13.27 11.33
CA GLU A 141 0.46 14.31 10.60
C GLU A 141 -0.99 13.92 10.26
N ASP A 142 -1.33 12.63 10.11
CA ASP A 142 -2.70 12.18 9.83
C ASP A 142 -3.41 11.49 11.01
N GLY A 143 -2.76 11.45 12.18
CA GLY A 143 -3.33 11.02 13.45
C GLY A 143 -3.71 9.55 13.51
N ASP A 144 -3.10 8.71 12.67
CA ASP A 144 -3.41 7.28 12.62
C ASP A 144 -2.75 6.47 13.74
N GLY A 145 -1.79 7.08 14.46
CA GLY A 145 -1.05 6.51 15.58
C GLY A 145 0.35 5.98 15.22
N VAL A 146 0.81 6.15 13.98
CA VAL A 146 2.15 5.75 13.52
C VAL A 146 3.01 7.01 13.28
N GLU A 147 4.04 7.19 14.10
CA GLU A 147 4.90 8.38 13.98
C GLU A 147 5.85 8.32 12.76
N ILE A 148 6.05 9.45 12.10
CA ILE A 148 7.12 9.69 11.12
C ILE A 148 8.50 9.49 11.79
N PRO A 149 9.46 8.77 11.17
CA PRO A 149 9.49 8.25 9.79
C PRO A 149 9.11 6.77 9.65
N GLN A 150 8.42 6.18 10.64
CA GLN A 150 7.97 4.79 10.53
C GLN A 150 6.75 4.70 9.60
N ASP A 151 5.96 5.76 9.59
CA ASP A 151 4.85 5.96 8.68
C ASP A 151 5.30 6.17 7.22
N LEU A 152 4.84 5.29 6.33
CA LEU A 152 5.07 5.33 4.88
C LEU A 152 3.94 6.04 4.12
N CYS A 153 2.81 6.33 4.78
CA CYS A 153 1.65 7.03 4.25
C CYS A 153 1.20 8.25 5.10
N PRO A 154 2.11 9.19 5.46
CA PRO A 154 1.87 10.24 6.48
C PRO A 154 0.92 11.38 6.10
N HIS A 155 0.13 11.21 5.05
CA HIS A 155 -0.77 12.25 4.58
C HIS A 155 -2.14 11.67 4.21
N ASP A 156 -2.61 10.70 4.98
CA ASP A 156 -3.90 10.07 4.73
C ASP A 156 -5.07 11.01 5.01
N LEU A 157 -5.85 11.28 3.97
CA LEU A 157 -6.90 12.29 4.00
C LEU A 157 -8.13 11.91 4.85
N ASN A 158 -8.27 10.65 5.24
CA ASN A 158 -9.41 10.19 6.02
C ASN A 158 -8.90 9.68 7.36
N PRO A 159 -9.30 10.28 8.49
CA PRO A 159 -8.86 9.82 9.80
C PRO A 159 -9.22 8.35 10.03
N TRP A 160 -8.23 7.57 10.42
CA TRP A 160 -8.36 6.18 10.81
C TRP A 160 -7.39 5.90 11.97
N LEU A 161 -7.32 4.66 12.45
CA LEU A 161 -6.36 4.27 13.46
C LEU A 161 -5.69 3.00 12.96
N SER A 162 -4.36 3.03 12.90
CA SER A 162 -3.54 1.86 12.56
C SER A 162 -3.72 0.77 13.62
N ASP A 163 -4.09 -0.43 13.16
CA ASP A 163 -4.07 -1.65 13.94
C ASP A 163 -3.77 -2.88 13.08
N ILE A 164 -3.36 -3.97 13.73
CA ILE A 164 -2.96 -5.24 13.07
C ILE A 164 -4.03 -5.90 12.16
N LEU A 165 -5.25 -5.39 12.09
CA LEU A 165 -6.31 -5.89 11.21
C LEU A 165 -6.52 -5.02 9.96
N ASN A 166 -5.96 -3.81 9.94
CA ASN A 166 -6.16 -2.83 8.86
C ASN A 166 -4.85 -2.22 8.33
N ASP A 167 -3.74 -2.48 9.02
CA ASP A 167 -2.34 -2.14 8.73
C ASP A 167 -1.50 -3.32 9.27
N TYR A 168 -1.21 -4.30 8.40
CA TYR A 168 -0.66 -5.58 8.82
C TYR A 168 0.80 -5.50 9.27
N ASP A 169 1.63 -4.69 8.60
CA ASP A 169 3.03 -4.49 8.95
C ASP A 169 3.29 -3.30 9.89
N SER A 170 2.24 -2.52 10.19
CA SER A 170 2.26 -1.35 11.08
C SER A 170 3.12 -0.21 10.54
N ASP A 171 3.05 0.03 9.23
CA ASP A 171 3.79 1.07 8.53
C ASP A 171 2.99 2.36 8.29
N GLY A 172 1.75 2.46 8.80
CA GLY A 172 0.90 3.65 8.63
C GLY A 172 0.19 3.70 7.27
N CYS A 173 0.29 2.67 6.44
CA CYS A 173 -0.50 2.52 5.23
C CYS A 173 -1.67 1.55 5.48
N GLN A 174 -2.85 1.86 4.94
CA GLN A 174 -4.01 1.00 5.10
C GLN A 174 -4.06 -0.09 4.01
N ASP A 175 -4.00 -1.37 4.42
CA ASP A 175 -4.04 -2.60 3.59
C ASP A 175 -5.03 -2.49 2.40
N SER A 176 -6.22 -1.95 2.68
CA SER A 176 -7.34 -1.96 1.73
C SER A 176 -7.39 -0.80 0.75
N ILE A 177 -6.53 0.22 0.91
CA ILE A 177 -6.63 1.49 0.18
C ILE A 177 -5.32 1.89 -0.50
N ASN A 178 -4.25 2.05 0.28
CA ASN A 178 -3.01 2.72 -0.09
C ASN A 178 -1.75 1.93 0.26
N ASP A 179 -1.88 0.79 0.91
CA ASP A 179 -0.85 -0.23 0.97
C ASP A 179 -0.98 -1.22 -0.22
N PHE A 180 0.14 -1.73 -0.71
CA PHE A 180 0.21 -2.71 -1.80
C PHE A 180 1.20 -3.85 -1.52
N ASP A 181 1.75 -3.89 -0.31
CA ASP A 181 2.79 -4.80 0.17
C ASP A 181 2.54 -5.01 1.66
N ASP A 182 1.40 -5.63 1.99
CA ASP A 182 0.80 -5.61 3.34
C ASP A 182 1.76 -6.18 4.42
N ASP A 183 2.72 -7.04 4.07
CA ASP A 183 3.70 -7.59 5.00
C ASP A 183 5.14 -7.03 4.82
N ALA A 184 5.32 -6.06 3.94
CA ALA A 184 6.60 -5.41 3.62
C ALA A 184 7.76 -6.38 3.32
N ASP A 185 7.48 -7.47 2.63
CA ASP A 185 8.48 -8.39 2.12
C ASP A 185 9.07 -7.98 0.76
N THR A 186 8.63 -6.84 0.20
CA THR A 186 9.00 -6.25 -1.11
C THR A 186 8.34 -6.87 -2.33
N ILE A 187 7.50 -7.88 -2.15
CA ILE A 187 6.69 -8.52 -3.17
C ILE A 187 5.26 -8.01 -3.04
N LEU A 188 4.81 -7.21 -4.00
CA LEU A 188 3.46 -6.65 -3.98
C LEU A 188 2.39 -7.75 -3.90
N ASP A 189 1.31 -7.54 -3.15
CA ASP A 189 0.23 -8.52 -2.90
C ASP A 189 -0.33 -9.18 -4.17
N ILE A 190 -0.30 -8.43 -5.29
CA ILE A 190 -0.79 -8.91 -6.59
C ILE A 190 0.07 -10.02 -7.22
N ASN A 191 1.33 -10.14 -6.79
CA ASN A 191 2.29 -11.15 -7.23
C ASN A 191 2.80 -12.00 -6.06
N ASP A 192 2.21 -11.85 -4.88
CA ASP A 192 2.55 -12.57 -3.67
C ASP A 192 1.53 -13.72 -3.45
N GLU A 193 2.02 -14.93 -3.22
CA GLU A 193 1.21 -16.10 -2.85
C GLU A 193 0.88 -16.12 -1.34
N CYS A 194 1.64 -15.36 -0.55
CA CYS A 194 1.50 -15.11 0.88
C CYS A 194 1.31 -13.62 1.28
N PRO A 195 0.32 -12.86 0.74
CA PRO A 195 0.16 -11.42 1.00
C PRO A 195 0.07 -10.95 2.45
N LEU A 196 -0.18 -11.85 3.41
CA LEU A 196 -0.23 -11.55 4.84
C LEU A 196 0.73 -12.50 5.55
N GLY A 197 1.97 -12.51 5.08
CA GLY A 197 2.99 -13.47 5.42
C GLY A 197 3.85 -13.03 6.60
N TYR A 198 5.10 -13.47 6.60
CA TYR A 198 6.06 -13.01 7.60
C TYR A 198 6.45 -11.56 7.33
N ILE A 199 6.46 -10.71 8.35
CA ILE A 199 6.63 -9.26 8.11
C ILE A 199 8.11 -8.87 7.92
N GLY A 200 8.40 -8.02 6.93
CA GLY A 200 9.57 -7.15 6.88
C GLY A 200 10.90 -7.83 6.55
N TRP A 201 10.89 -8.95 5.82
CA TRP A 201 12.10 -9.71 5.48
C TRP A 201 12.63 -9.45 4.05
N GLY A 202 12.00 -8.56 3.28
CA GLY A 202 12.33 -8.33 1.87
C GLY A 202 13.77 -7.94 1.55
N ALA A 203 14.47 -7.28 2.48
CA ALA A 203 15.91 -7.03 2.35
C ALA A 203 16.76 -8.31 2.19
N ASN A 204 16.21 -9.45 2.62
CA ASN A 204 16.80 -10.77 2.54
C ASN A 204 15.99 -11.74 1.64
N ALA A 205 15.04 -11.25 0.83
CA ALA A 205 14.17 -12.10 0.01
C ALA A 205 14.95 -13.14 -0.81
N SER A 206 16.03 -12.70 -1.48
CA SER A 206 16.94 -13.59 -2.23
C SER A 206 17.60 -14.75 -1.45
N THR A 207 17.41 -14.86 -0.14
CA THR A 207 17.92 -15.93 0.72
C THR A 207 16.80 -16.77 1.35
N PHE A 208 15.56 -16.30 1.33
CA PHE A 208 14.42 -16.87 2.05
C PHE A 208 13.16 -17.02 1.19
N ASP A 209 13.27 -16.76 -0.10
CA ASP A 209 12.22 -16.87 -1.12
C ASP A 209 12.93 -17.33 -2.39
N HIS A 210 12.99 -18.65 -2.54
CA HIS A 210 13.82 -19.29 -3.56
C HIS A 210 13.19 -19.22 -4.96
N ASP A 211 11.86 -19.27 -5.05
CA ASP A 211 11.12 -19.17 -6.31
C ASP A 211 10.64 -17.77 -6.70
N GLY A 212 10.63 -16.84 -5.75
CA GLY A 212 10.21 -15.47 -5.96
C GLY A 212 8.70 -15.25 -5.87
N ASP A 213 7.97 -16.10 -5.14
CA ASP A 213 6.51 -16.04 -5.03
C ASP A 213 5.98 -15.21 -3.86
N GLY A 214 6.87 -14.72 -2.97
CA GLY A 214 6.52 -13.90 -1.80
C GLY A 214 6.23 -14.69 -0.53
N CYS A 215 6.36 -16.02 -0.56
CA CYS A 215 6.28 -16.84 0.63
C CYS A 215 7.68 -17.08 1.23
N HIS A 216 7.83 -16.87 2.53
CA HIS A 216 9.08 -17.21 3.21
C HIS A 216 9.27 -18.74 3.32
N ASP A 217 10.28 -19.29 2.63
CA ASP A 217 10.68 -20.71 2.53
C ASP A 217 10.43 -21.49 3.86
N GLN A 218 11.08 -21.06 4.94
CA GLN A 218 11.10 -21.82 6.20
C GLN A 218 9.88 -21.67 7.12
N ILE A 219 9.00 -20.71 6.84
CA ILE A 219 7.97 -20.26 7.79
C ILE A 219 6.57 -20.53 7.26
N GLU A 220 6.35 -20.28 5.98
CA GLU A 220 5.01 -20.26 5.37
C GLU A 220 4.92 -20.93 4.02
N ASP A 221 6.05 -21.06 3.32
CA ASP A 221 6.13 -21.90 2.13
C ASP A 221 6.30 -23.38 2.52
N ASN A 222 5.81 -24.26 1.66
CA ASN A 222 5.99 -25.70 1.77
C ASN A 222 6.41 -26.35 0.45
N ASP A 223 6.75 -25.56 -0.56
CA ASP A 223 7.20 -25.95 -1.91
C ASP A 223 8.16 -24.84 -2.39
N ASP A 224 9.35 -24.74 -1.76
CA ASP A 224 10.26 -23.59 -1.87
C ASP A 224 10.70 -23.28 -3.33
N ASP A 225 10.57 -24.24 -4.27
CA ASP A 225 10.89 -24.05 -5.68
C ASP A 225 9.68 -24.15 -6.64
N ASN A 226 8.47 -24.26 -6.10
CA ASN A 226 7.20 -24.30 -6.82
C ASN A 226 7.19 -25.30 -8.01
N ASP A 227 7.87 -26.42 -7.85
CA ASP A 227 7.92 -27.48 -8.85
C ASP A 227 6.72 -28.46 -8.75
N GLY A 228 5.96 -28.35 -7.65
CA GLY A 228 4.75 -29.11 -7.37
C GLY A 228 4.96 -30.30 -6.43
N PHE A 229 6.16 -30.46 -5.87
CA PHE A 229 6.47 -31.38 -4.79
C PHE A 229 6.68 -30.61 -3.49
N ILE A 230 5.96 -30.99 -2.42
CA ILE A 230 6.16 -30.33 -1.13
C ILE A 230 7.53 -30.68 -0.54
N ASP A 231 8.17 -29.79 0.22
CA ASP A 231 9.54 -30.00 0.72
C ASP A 231 9.73 -31.31 1.52
N GLU A 232 8.67 -31.78 2.21
CA GLU A 232 8.71 -33.04 2.95
C GLU A 232 8.73 -34.29 2.04
N GLU A 233 8.27 -34.16 0.81
CA GLU A 233 8.18 -35.19 -0.22
C GLU A 233 9.19 -34.99 -1.38
N ASP A 234 9.95 -33.88 -1.35
CA ASP A 234 10.96 -33.51 -2.33
C ASP A 234 12.39 -33.84 -1.86
N ASN A 235 13.19 -34.47 -2.72
CA ASN A 235 14.61 -34.75 -2.49
C ASN A 235 15.53 -33.57 -2.84
N CYS A 236 15.01 -32.60 -3.60
CA CYS A 236 15.63 -31.35 -3.98
C CYS A 236 14.80 -30.10 -3.60
N PRO A 237 14.41 -29.89 -2.33
CA PRO A 237 13.50 -28.80 -1.94
C PRO A 237 13.87 -27.39 -2.39
N ASN A 238 15.12 -27.10 -2.70
CA ASN A 238 15.56 -25.77 -3.18
C ASN A 238 16.18 -25.93 -4.58
N GLY A 239 15.51 -26.71 -5.42
CA GLY A 239 15.96 -27.16 -6.72
C GLY A 239 15.74 -26.13 -7.81
N ILE A 240 15.54 -26.60 -9.04
CA ILE A 240 15.24 -25.73 -10.16
C ILE A 240 13.77 -25.32 -10.10
N VAL A 241 13.57 -24.02 -9.87
CA VAL A 241 12.24 -23.41 -9.81
C VAL A 241 11.34 -23.79 -10.98
N GLY A 242 10.19 -24.37 -10.64
CA GLY A 242 9.05 -24.63 -11.51
C GLY A 242 8.95 -26.04 -12.08
N ILE A 243 7.70 -26.45 -12.31
CA ILE A 243 7.29 -27.82 -12.63
C ILE A 243 8.16 -28.54 -13.69
N PRO A 244 8.71 -29.74 -13.37
CA PRO A 244 9.47 -30.55 -14.32
C PRO A 244 8.59 -31.01 -15.50
N GLN A 245 9.13 -30.96 -16.72
CA GLN A 245 8.41 -31.48 -17.89
C GLN A 245 8.45 -33.00 -17.94
N GLY A 246 7.47 -33.61 -18.61
CA GLY A 246 7.35 -35.07 -18.68
C GLY A 246 8.62 -35.77 -19.16
N GLY A 247 9.17 -36.64 -18.31
CA GLY A 247 10.39 -37.43 -18.54
C GLY A 247 11.69 -36.72 -18.15
N GLN A 248 11.62 -35.62 -17.40
CA GLN A 248 12.77 -34.97 -16.75
C GLN A 248 12.99 -35.40 -15.30
N ASP A 249 12.03 -36.14 -14.76
CA ASP A 249 11.98 -36.65 -13.39
C ASP A 249 11.37 -38.06 -13.54
N GLU A 250 12.21 -39.10 -13.48
CA GLU A 250 11.81 -40.48 -13.75
C GLU A 250 11.16 -41.15 -12.53
N ASP A 251 11.65 -40.87 -11.32
CA ASP A 251 11.19 -41.51 -10.09
C ASP A 251 10.11 -40.69 -9.35
N ASN A 252 9.89 -39.43 -9.74
CA ASN A 252 8.92 -38.47 -9.18
C ASN A 252 9.28 -38.05 -7.77
N ASP A 253 10.52 -37.63 -7.56
CA ASP A 253 11.05 -37.20 -6.27
C ASP A 253 11.32 -35.69 -6.16
N GLY A 254 10.96 -34.91 -7.19
CA GLY A 254 11.15 -33.45 -7.26
C GLY A 254 12.51 -33.02 -7.82
N CYS A 255 13.45 -33.93 -8.02
CA CYS A 255 14.73 -33.60 -8.62
C CYS A 255 14.71 -33.76 -10.15
N ILE A 256 15.18 -32.75 -10.91
CA ILE A 256 15.41 -32.94 -12.35
C ILE A 256 16.63 -33.84 -12.60
N ASP A 257 16.38 -35.04 -13.17
CA ASP A 257 17.33 -36.09 -13.62
C ASP A 257 18.66 -35.48 -14.11
N SER A 258 18.56 -34.52 -15.04
CA SER A 258 19.71 -34.04 -15.79
C SER A 258 20.56 -32.95 -15.11
N ALA A 259 20.10 -32.41 -13.99
CA ALA A 259 20.63 -31.16 -13.44
C ALA A 259 20.92 -31.21 -11.95
N GLU A 260 20.08 -31.87 -11.17
CA GLU A 260 20.13 -31.84 -9.71
C GLU A 260 19.91 -33.19 -9.04
N ASP A 261 19.43 -34.19 -9.78
CA ASP A 261 19.40 -35.57 -9.33
C ASP A 261 20.75 -36.27 -9.54
N ASP A 262 21.20 -37.02 -8.53
CA ASP A 262 22.41 -37.86 -8.58
C ASP A 262 22.05 -39.36 -8.65
N ASP A 263 20.76 -39.75 -8.58
CA ASP A 263 20.23 -41.12 -8.60
C ASP A 263 18.85 -41.15 -9.30
N ASP A 264 18.85 -41.02 -10.65
CA ASP A 264 17.70 -40.86 -11.57
C ASP A 264 16.55 -41.89 -11.36
N ASP A 265 16.80 -43.03 -10.71
CA ASP A 265 15.78 -44.07 -10.45
C ASP A 265 15.62 -44.46 -8.98
N ASN A 266 16.38 -43.80 -8.10
CA ASN A 266 16.35 -43.91 -6.64
C ASN A 266 16.43 -45.35 -6.15
N ASP A 267 17.26 -46.15 -6.83
CA ASP A 267 17.56 -47.54 -6.46
C ASP A 267 18.68 -47.63 -5.39
N GLY A 268 19.31 -46.50 -5.08
CA GLY A 268 20.36 -46.31 -4.09
C GLY A 268 21.78 -46.39 -4.66
N ILE A 269 21.94 -46.34 -5.99
CA ILE A 269 23.23 -46.35 -6.68
C ILE A 269 23.36 -45.08 -7.54
N GLU A 270 24.24 -44.16 -7.11
CA GLU A 270 24.48 -42.91 -7.85
C GLU A 270 24.79 -43.12 -9.34
N ASP A 271 24.22 -42.28 -10.18
CA ASP A 271 24.36 -42.20 -11.64
C ASP A 271 25.79 -42.35 -12.15
N SER A 272 26.74 -41.74 -11.42
CA SER A 272 28.15 -41.73 -11.79
C SER A 272 28.79 -43.13 -11.79
N VAL A 273 28.21 -44.07 -11.05
CA VAL A 273 28.64 -45.47 -10.91
C VAL A 273 27.57 -46.46 -11.37
N ASP A 274 26.39 -45.98 -11.74
CA ASP A 274 25.30 -46.77 -12.26
C ASP A 274 25.52 -47.22 -13.71
N GLN A 275 25.22 -48.48 -14.02
CA GLN A 275 25.27 -49.00 -15.40
C GLN A 275 23.92 -48.88 -16.11
N CYS A 276 22.86 -48.71 -15.36
CA CYS A 276 21.47 -48.57 -15.74
C CYS A 276 20.78 -47.46 -14.92
N PRO A 277 21.13 -46.16 -15.12
CA PRO A 277 20.60 -45.04 -14.33
C PRO A 277 19.06 -44.84 -14.37
N ARG A 278 18.34 -45.57 -15.24
CA ARG A 278 16.89 -45.41 -15.43
C ARG A 278 16.21 -46.76 -15.41
N THR A 279 16.45 -47.48 -14.33
CA THR A 279 15.85 -48.75 -14.00
C THR A 279 14.41 -48.52 -13.53
N PRO A 280 13.42 -49.27 -14.04
CA PRO A 280 12.04 -49.04 -13.62
C PRO A 280 11.87 -49.13 -12.11
N THR A 281 11.19 -48.14 -11.54
CA THR A 281 10.94 -48.04 -10.11
C THR A 281 10.31 -49.32 -9.54
N LEU A 282 10.63 -49.63 -8.28
CA LEU A 282 10.21 -50.84 -7.54
C LEU A 282 10.81 -52.18 -8.05
N THR A 283 11.78 -52.16 -8.98
CA THR A 283 12.49 -53.37 -9.37
C THR A 283 13.68 -53.64 -8.45
N MET A 284 14.03 -54.93 -8.25
CA MET A 284 15.21 -55.27 -7.46
C MET A 284 16.45 -55.16 -8.32
N VAL A 285 17.36 -54.30 -7.90
CA VAL A 285 18.61 -54.01 -8.58
C VAL A 285 19.79 -54.75 -7.96
N SER A 286 20.82 -54.95 -8.77
CA SER A 286 22.08 -55.53 -8.31
C SER A 286 23.04 -54.40 -7.88
N GLY A 287 24.24 -54.73 -7.40
CA GLY A 287 25.24 -53.70 -7.02
C GLY A 287 25.85 -52.93 -8.21
N SER A 288 25.19 -52.95 -9.36
CA SER A 288 25.52 -52.22 -10.58
C SER A 288 24.32 -51.43 -11.12
N GLY A 289 23.27 -51.21 -10.31
CA GLY A 289 22.03 -50.52 -10.68
C GLY A 289 21.08 -51.27 -11.59
N CYS A 290 21.63 -52.12 -12.47
CA CYS A 290 20.78 -52.87 -13.38
C CYS A 290 19.92 -53.92 -12.66
N SER A 291 18.62 -53.93 -12.99
CA SER A 291 17.74 -55.06 -12.70
C SER A 291 18.16 -56.30 -13.48
N GLN A 292 17.69 -57.48 -13.03
CA GLN A 292 17.97 -58.74 -13.74
C GLN A 292 17.52 -58.72 -15.22
N TYR A 293 16.55 -57.87 -15.58
CA TYR A 293 16.02 -57.78 -16.93
C TYR A 293 16.90 -56.92 -17.86
N GLN A 294 17.66 -55.96 -17.32
CA GLN A 294 18.55 -55.09 -18.09
C GLN A 294 19.96 -55.67 -18.27
N LEU A 295 20.35 -56.65 -17.45
CA LEU A 295 21.64 -57.33 -17.58
C LEU A 295 21.71 -58.22 -18.84
N ASP A 296 22.92 -58.46 -19.34
CA ASP A 296 23.25 -59.44 -20.39
C ASP A 296 24.19 -60.49 -19.78
N ASP A 297 23.62 -61.59 -19.28
CA ASP A 297 24.35 -62.58 -18.49
C ASP A 297 25.36 -63.40 -19.33
N ASP A 298 25.14 -63.54 -20.63
CA ASP A 298 25.97 -64.36 -21.53
C ASP A 298 26.83 -63.56 -22.53
N LEU A 299 26.71 -62.22 -22.48
CA LEU A 299 27.53 -61.24 -23.18
C LEU A 299 27.52 -61.43 -24.70
N ASP A 300 26.35 -61.75 -25.23
CA ASP A 300 26.12 -61.89 -26.66
C ASP A 300 25.53 -60.64 -27.33
N GLY A 301 25.17 -59.64 -26.52
CA GLY A 301 24.66 -58.34 -26.94
C GLY A 301 23.13 -58.21 -26.89
N VAL A 302 22.40 -59.21 -26.39
CA VAL A 302 20.95 -59.13 -26.14
C VAL A 302 20.70 -59.19 -24.63
N VAL A 303 19.98 -58.20 -24.09
CA VAL A 303 19.66 -58.16 -22.65
C VAL A 303 18.68 -59.27 -22.26
N ASN A 304 18.75 -59.72 -21.01
CA ASN A 304 17.95 -60.81 -20.45
C ASN A 304 16.43 -60.65 -20.67
N ALA A 305 15.90 -59.43 -20.72
CA ALA A 305 14.49 -59.16 -21.01
C ALA A 305 14.06 -59.59 -22.42
N GLU A 306 14.97 -59.48 -23.39
CA GLU A 306 14.74 -59.76 -24.81
C GLU A 306 15.41 -61.07 -25.27
N ASP A 307 16.27 -61.64 -24.43
CA ASP A 307 17.03 -62.85 -24.70
C ASP A 307 16.24 -64.13 -24.36
N ILE A 308 15.84 -64.85 -25.41
CA ILE A 308 15.17 -66.16 -25.30
C ILE A 308 16.20 -67.27 -25.02
N CYS A 309 17.45 -67.03 -25.38
CA CYS A 309 18.56 -67.96 -25.48
C CYS A 309 19.70 -67.65 -24.50
N LEU A 310 19.35 -67.30 -23.25
CA LEU A 310 20.11 -67.02 -21.99
C LEU A 310 21.47 -67.70 -21.70
N ASN A 311 21.99 -68.61 -22.53
CA ASN A 311 23.31 -69.23 -22.40
C ASN A 311 23.96 -69.43 -23.79
N SER A 312 23.76 -68.45 -24.65
CA SER A 312 24.48 -68.27 -25.88
C SER A 312 25.98 -68.13 -25.60
N LYS A 313 26.83 -68.42 -26.60
CA LYS A 313 28.28 -68.38 -26.38
C LYS A 313 28.75 -66.94 -26.60
N PRO A 314 29.58 -66.39 -25.69
CA PRO A 314 30.12 -65.05 -25.87
C PRO A 314 30.78 -64.89 -27.24
N SER A 315 30.47 -63.79 -27.93
CA SER A 315 31.01 -63.45 -29.27
C SER A 315 30.55 -64.34 -30.45
N VAL A 316 29.51 -65.16 -30.28
CA VAL A 316 28.81 -65.80 -31.41
C VAL A 316 27.76 -64.85 -31.95
N ALA A 317 27.63 -64.76 -33.28
CA ALA A 317 26.58 -63.93 -33.87
C ALA A 317 25.20 -64.53 -33.57
N VAL A 318 24.43 -63.83 -32.75
CA VAL A 318 23.05 -64.19 -32.40
C VAL A 318 22.04 -63.42 -33.24
N ASP A 319 20.80 -63.89 -33.27
CA ASP A 319 19.66 -63.17 -33.85
C ASP A 319 19.05 -62.17 -32.85
N GLU A 320 17.99 -61.47 -33.26
CA GLU A 320 17.27 -60.48 -32.43
C GLU A 320 16.61 -61.09 -31.18
N GLN A 321 16.74 -62.41 -30.95
CA GLN A 321 16.22 -63.11 -29.78
C GLN A 321 17.34 -63.77 -28.94
N GLY A 322 18.61 -63.43 -29.21
CA GLY A 322 19.78 -63.98 -28.51
C GLY A 322 20.15 -65.41 -28.91
N CYS A 323 19.56 -65.96 -29.98
CA CYS A 323 19.84 -67.35 -30.39
C CYS A 323 20.94 -67.43 -31.46
N GLU A 324 21.87 -68.39 -31.32
CA GLU A 324 22.98 -68.61 -32.26
C GLU A 324 22.49 -68.75 -33.72
N LYS A 325 22.92 -67.82 -34.57
CA LYS A 325 22.62 -67.87 -35.99
C LYS A 325 23.39 -69.02 -36.62
N LEU A 326 22.66 -70.06 -37.03
CA LEU A 326 23.22 -71.11 -37.88
C LEU A 326 23.69 -70.49 -39.20
N VAL A 327 24.99 -70.22 -39.31
CA VAL A 327 25.64 -69.89 -40.58
C VAL A 327 25.59 -71.13 -41.47
N LEU A 328 24.48 -71.30 -42.17
CA LEU A 328 24.46 -72.10 -43.38
C LEU A 328 25.28 -71.32 -44.41
N ASP A 329 26.54 -71.72 -44.56
CA ASP A 329 27.42 -71.28 -45.64
C ASP A 329 26.74 -71.59 -46.98
N GLN A 330 26.00 -70.61 -47.50
CA GLN A 330 25.41 -70.65 -48.82
C GLN A 330 26.12 -69.63 -49.68
N THR A 331 26.99 -70.17 -50.54
CA THR A 331 27.40 -69.55 -51.81
C THR A 331 26.22 -68.86 -52.49
N PRO A 332 26.36 -67.62 -52.98
CA PRO A 332 25.23 -66.83 -53.45
C PRO A 332 24.76 -67.28 -54.84
N PRO A 333 23.45 -67.44 -55.08
CA PRO A 333 22.89 -67.35 -56.42
C PRO A 333 22.21 -66.00 -56.63
N GLU A 334 22.70 -65.32 -57.67
CA GLU A 334 21.94 -64.54 -58.67
C GLU A 334 20.60 -63.91 -58.28
N SER A 335 20.64 -62.57 -58.20
CA SER A 335 19.69 -61.63 -58.79
C SER A 335 18.20 -61.97 -58.72
N MET A 336 17.51 -61.39 -57.73
CA MET A 336 16.09 -61.08 -57.84
C MET A 336 15.91 -59.57 -57.61
N ALA A 337 15.29 -58.94 -58.60
CA ALA A 337 15.11 -57.51 -58.72
C ALA A 337 14.24 -56.93 -57.59
N GLU A 338 14.73 -55.84 -56.99
CA GLU A 338 13.91 -54.93 -56.18
C GLU A 338 12.89 -54.22 -57.07
N ASN A 339 11.60 -54.49 -56.85
CA ASN A 339 10.52 -53.62 -57.28
C ASN A 339 10.14 -52.72 -56.10
N SER A 340 10.89 -51.62 -55.93
CA SER A 340 10.49 -50.51 -55.06
C SER A 340 9.45 -49.65 -55.76
N PRO A 341 8.21 -49.49 -55.23
CA PRO A 341 7.21 -48.62 -55.82
C PRO A 341 7.23 -47.24 -55.15
N PHE A 342 8.39 -46.60 -54.99
CA PHE A 342 8.46 -45.23 -54.50
C PHE A 342 9.50 -44.44 -55.29
N ASN A 343 9.03 -43.89 -56.40
CA ASN A 343 9.81 -43.01 -57.26
C ASN A 343 9.94 -41.66 -56.52
N LEU A 344 11.01 -41.50 -55.73
CA LEU A 344 11.29 -40.34 -54.88
C LEU A 344 11.23 -39.01 -55.65
N THR A 345 11.57 -39.03 -56.94
CA THR A 345 11.43 -37.87 -57.85
C THR A 345 9.99 -37.43 -58.07
N ASN A 346 9.02 -38.35 -58.10
CA ASN A 346 7.60 -37.99 -58.22
C ASN A 346 7.02 -37.46 -56.89
N PHE A 347 7.52 -37.94 -55.75
CA PHE A 347 7.14 -37.42 -54.44
C PHE A 347 7.59 -35.97 -54.27
N PHE A 348 8.84 -35.65 -54.60
CA PHE A 348 9.32 -34.27 -54.57
C PHE A 348 8.62 -33.37 -55.59
N PHE A 349 8.22 -33.89 -56.75
CA PHE A 349 7.41 -33.14 -57.71
C PHE A 349 6.02 -32.81 -57.17
N LEU A 350 5.36 -33.73 -56.48
CA LEU A 350 4.06 -33.49 -55.87
C LEU A 350 4.15 -32.52 -54.69
N LEU A 351 5.21 -32.63 -53.88
CA LEU A 351 5.46 -31.71 -52.77
C LEU A 351 5.76 -30.28 -53.25
N ALA A 352 6.50 -30.13 -54.36
CA ALA A 352 6.75 -28.83 -54.99
C ALA A 352 5.46 -28.20 -55.57
N ILE A 353 4.57 -29.01 -56.16
CA ILE A 353 3.26 -28.54 -56.63
C ILE A 353 2.38 -28.12 -55.45
N LEU A 354 2.38 -28.90 -54.35
CA LEU A 354 1.63 -28.58 -53.13
C LEU A 354 2.10 -27.25 -52.51
N MET A 355 3.41 -27.07 -52.35
CA MET A 355 4.01 -25.83 -51.85
C MET A 355 3.69 -24.63 -52.76
N GLY A 356 3.68 -24.83 -54.08
CA GLY A 356 3.26 -23.80 -55.04
C GLY A 356 1.78 -23.41 -54.91
N VAL A 357 0.89 -24.38 -54.68
CA VAL A 357 -0.55 -24.12 -54.45
C VAL A 357 -0.77 -23.38 -53.13
N VAL A 358 -0.07 -23.76 -52.06
CA VAL A 358 -0.12 -23.08 -50.76
C VAL A 358 0.41 -21.64 -50.88
N ALA A 359 1.50 -21.41 -51.60
CA ALA A 359 2.03 -20.07 -51.83
C ALA A 359 1.06 -19.17 -52.64
N VAL A 360 0.36 -19.72 -53.64
CA VAL A 360 -0.69 -19.01 -54.38
C VAL A 360 -1.91 -18.74 -53.51
N TYR A 361 -2.26 -19.67 -52.61
CA TYR A 361 -3.37 -19.51 -51.66
C TYR A 361 -3.09 -18.38 -50.67
N ILE A 362 -1.90 -18.36 -50.05
CA ILE A 362 -1.48 -17.29 -49.12
C ILE A 362 -1.36 -15.95 -49.86
N SER A 363 -0.88 -15.94 -51.11
CA SER A 363 -0.78 -14.70 -51.91
C SER A 363 -2.14 -14.13 -52.36
N ASN A 364 -3.19 -14.94 -52.39
CA ASN A 364 -4.56 -14.50 -52.72
C ASN A 364 -5.40 -14.14 -51.49
N MET A 365 -4.92 -14.40 -50.27
CA MET A 365 -5.48 -13.82 -49.06
C MET A 365 -5.02 -12.36 -48.96
N LYS A 366 -5.80 -11.45 -49.57
CA LYS A 366 -5.66 -10.02 -49.29
C LYS A 366 -5.91 -9.80 -47.80
N PRO A 367 -4.95 -9.29 -47.02
CA PRO A 367 -5.26 -8.81 -45.67
C PRO A 367 -6.27 -7.67 -45.83
N LYS A 368 -7.39 -7.74 -45.10
CA LYS A 368 -8.16 -6.54 -44.82
C LYS A 368 -7.24 -5.66 -43.97
N ARG A 369 -6.55 -4.72 -44.60
CA ARG A 369 -5.99 -3.57 -43.89
C ARG A 369 -7.16 -2.82 -43.26
N SER A 370 -7.37 -3.00 -41.97
CA SER A 370 -7.91 -1.91 -41.17
C SER A 370 -6.91 -0.77 -41.29
N ASN A 371 -7.32 0.35 -41.86
CA ASN A 371 -6.60 1.61 -41.69
C ASN A 371 -6.84 2.05 -40.24
N ALA A 372 -6.05 1.51 -39.32
CA ALA A 372 -5.83 2.15 -38.03
C ALA A 372 -4.69 3.15 -38.26
N THR A 373 -5.07 4.41 -38.49
CA THR A 373 -4.14 5.53 -38.35
C THR A 373 -3.86 5.67 -36.86
N LEU A 374 -2.61 5.41 -36.46
CA LEU A 374 -2.12 5.78 -35.12
C LEU A 374 -2.31 7.29 -34.93
N PRO A 375 -3.02 7.75 -33.88
CA PRO A 375 -2.96 9.16 -33.49
C PRO A 375 -1.58 9.48 -32.90
N PRO A 376 -1.09 10.72 -33.04
CA PRO A 376 0.14 11.15 -32.38
C PRO A 376 -0.01 11.16 -30.85
N PRO A 377 1.09 11.09 -30.10
CA PRO A 377 1.05 11.03 -28.63
C PRO A 377 0.41 12.29 -28.06
N VAL A 378 -0.60 12.10 -27.20
CA VAL A 378 -1.30 13.18 -26.50
C VAL A 378 -0.75 13.24 -25.09
N ASN A 379 -0.32 14.43 -24.68
CA ASN A 379 0.11 14.78 -23.34
C ASN A 379 -1.10 14.66 -22.38
N PRO A 380 -0.98 14.04 -21.18
CA PRO A 380 -2.12 13.86 -20.28
C PRO A 380 -2.48 15.18 -19.59
N MET A 381 -3.19 16.08 -20.28
CA MET A 381 -3.87 17.25 -19.70
C MET A 381 -4.96 17.86 -20.60
N ASP A 382 -5.38 17.19 -21.70
CA ASP A 382 -6.42 17.72 -22.62
C ASP A 382 -7.69 16.82 -22.70
N ALA A 383 -7.87 15.86 -21.79
CA ALA A 383 -9.06 15.01 -21.75
C ALA A 383 -10.13 15.54 -20.76
N LEU A 384 -10.60 16.78 -20.98
CA LEU A 384 -11.68 17.38 -20.18
C LEU A 384 -12.57 18.29 -21.03
N GLU A 385 -13.02 17.80 -22.19
CA GLU A 385 -14.08 18.49 -22.94
C GLU A 385 -14.86 17.52 -23.85
N SER A 386 -15.60 16.56 -23.27
CA SER A 386 -16.80 15.98 -23.90
C SER A 386 -17.62 15.14 -22.91
N LEU A 387 -18.35 15.79 -22.01
CA LEU A 387 -19.40 15.16 -21.20
C LEU A 387 -20.76 15.73 -21.63
N ASP A 388 -21.40 15.11 -22.62
CA ASP A 388 -22.79 15.44 -22.98
C ASP A 388 -23.67 14.23 -23.32
N GLU A 389 -23.24 13.01 -22.98
CA GLU A 389 -24.03 11.78 -23.27
C GLU A 389 -24.19 10.80 -22.09
N VAL A 390 -24.04 11.25 -20.83
CA VAL A 390 -24.24 10.39 -19.63
C VAL A 390 -25.44 10.83 -18.76
N LYS A 391 -26.23 11.83 -19.18
CA LYS A 391 -27.35 12.36 -18.37
C LYS A 391 -28.69 11.59 -18.44
N THR A 392 -28.75 10.36 -18.96
CA THR A 392 -30.04 9.66 -19.12
C THR A 392 -30.16 8.29 -18.44
N LEU A 393 -29.20 7.87 -17.61
CA LEU A 393 -29.30 6.58 -16.90
C LEU A 393 -29.36 6.67 -15.36
N GLU A 394 -29.03 7.81 -14.75
CA GLU A 394 -29.13 7.95 -13.27
C GLU A 394 -30.50 8.39 -12.75
N ALA A 395 -31.36 8.98 -13.59
CA ALA A 395 -32.68 9.43 -13.16
C ALA A 395 -33.70 8.29 -12.93
N ALA A 396 -33.40 7.06 -13.35
CA ALA A 396 -34.27 5.89 -13.17
C ALA A 396 -33.94 5.06 -11.92
N SER A 397 -32.76 5.29 -11.32
CA SER A 397 -32.30 4.59 -10.12
C SER A 397 -32.84 5.24 -8.82
N LEU A 398 -32.82 6.57 -8.76
CA LEU A 398 -33.30 7.31 -7.57
C LEU A 398 -34.83 7.21 -7.33
N GLN A 399 -35.63 6.96 -8.38
CA GLN A 399 -37.08 6.79 -8.22
C GLN A 399 -37.50 5.41 -7.71
N ALA A 400 -36.61 4.42 -7.74
CA ALA A 400 -36.88 3.09 -7.19
C ALA A 400 -36.62 3.03 -5.67
N LEU A 401 -35.66 3.81 -5.15
CA LEU A 401 -35.35 3.86 -3.72
C LEU A 401 -36.40 4.62 -2.90
N GLN A 402 -36.96 5.71 -3.42
CA GLN A 402 -37.98 6.51 -2.70
C GLN A 402 -39.37 5.85 -2.61
N ALA A 403 -39.61 4.75 -3.32
CA ALA A 403 -40.87 4.00 -3.25
C ALA A 403 -40.88 2.89 -2.18
N LEU A 404 -39.74 2.60 -1.54
CA LEU A 404 -39.58 1.54 -0.53
C LEU A 404 -39.57 2.04 0.92
N GLN A 405 -39.45 3.36 1.17
CA GLN A 405 -39.42 3.93 2.52
C GLN A 405 -40.78 4.49 3.02
N SER A 406 -41.86 4.39 2.24
CA SER A 406 -43.16 4.95 2.61
C SER A 406 -44.18 3.92 3.14
N ALA A 407 -43.72 2.89 3.86
CA ALA A 407 -44.60 1.89 4.44
C ALA A 407 -44.15 1.43 5.84
N GLU A 408 -43.98 2.34 6.79
CA GLU A 408 -44.24 2.07 8.21
C GLU A 408 -44.33 3.37 9.04
N GLU A 409 -45.26 3.33 10.00
CA GLU A 409 -45.51 4.22 11.15
C GLU A 409 -46.15 5.61 11.01
N ASP A 410 -47.46 5.61 11.29
CA ASP A 410 -48.22 6.65 11.97
C ASP A 410 -47.68 6.91 13.41
N VAL A 411 -47.61 8.19 13.83
CA VAL A 411 -48.25 8.79 15.03
C VAL A 411 -47.40 9.94 15.65
N ALA A 412 -48.08 11.10 15.78
CA ALA A 412 -47.91 12.23 16.72
C ALA A 412 -47.06 13.48 16.32
N LYS A 413 -47.79 14.60 16.21
CA LYS A 413 -47.41 16.04 16.29
C LYS A 413 -47.57 16.51 17.77
N PRO A 414 -47.17 17.73 18.25
CA PRO A 414 -47.13 19.02 17.51
C PRO A 414 -46.04 20.10 17.85
N GLU A 415 -45.94 21.09 16.93
CA GLU A 415 -45.67 22.56 17.11
C GLU A 415 -44.24 23.02 17.48
N ALA A 416 -43.63 24.14 17.03
CA ALA A 416 -43.95 25.37 16.28
C ALA A 416 -42.63 26.05 15.75
N VAL A 417 -42.55 26.69 14.57
CA VAL A 417 -42.45 28.18 14.30
C VAL A 417 -41.10 28.82 14.73
N SER A 418 -40.34 29.68 14.02
CA SER A 418 -40.18 30.18 12.63
C SER A 418 -39.01 31.22 12.61
N ASP A 419 -38.36 31.39 11.45
CA ASP A 419 -37.72 32.62 10.88
C ASP A 419 -36.37 33.18 11.43
N GLU A 420 -35.27 32.93 10.69
CA GLU A 420 -34.45 33.83 9.81
C GLU A 420 -34.47 35.41 9.99
N PRO A 421 -33.53 36.20 9.39
CA PRO A 421 -32.05 36.26 9.55
C PRO A 421 -31.49 37.73 9.44
N GLU A 422 -30.23 37.86 8.99
CA GLU A 422 -29.51 39.04 8.40
C GLU A 422 -28.75 39.99 9.36
N ALA A 423 -27.54 40.53 9.13
CA ALA A 423 -26.45 40.52 8.12
C ALA A 423 -25.95 41.99 7.94
N VAL A 424 -24.75 42.16 7.33
CA VAL A 424 -24.28 43.34 6.56
C VAL A 424 -23.72 44.52 7.41
N SER A 425 -22.56 45.15 7.15
CA SER A 425 -21.51 45.04 6.13
C SER A 425 -20.46 46.17 6.31
N ASP A 426 -19.28 45.94 5.72
CA ASP A 426 -18.55 46.82 4.78
C ASP A 426 -17.86 48.14 5.20
N GLU A 427 -16.55 48.11 4.94
CA GLU A 427 -15.80 48.88 3.92
C GLU A 427 -14.95 50.11 4.33
N THR A 428 -13.63 49.89 4.20
CA THR A 428 -12.62 50.65 3.41
C THR A 428 -12.30 52.11 3.72
N GLU A 429 -11.01 52.46 3.83
CA GLU A 429 -10.20 52.98 2.71
C GLU A 429 -8.74 53.29 3.13
N ALA A 430 -7.87 53.25 2.12
CA ALA A 430 -6.41 53.39 2.09
C ALA A 430 -5.82 54.76 2.51
N VAL A 431 -4.48 54.82 2.65
CA VAL A 431 -3.55 55.67 1.83
C VAL A 431 -2.07 55.55 2.29
N SER A 432 -1.21 55.16 1.33
CA SER A 432 0.25 55.36 1.04
C SER A 432 1.22 55.97 2.08
N ASP A 433 2.54 55.65 2.14
CA ASP A 433 3.56 55.96 1.11
C ASP A 433 5.00 55.45 1.43
N GLU A 434 5.80 55.29 0.35
CA GLU A 434 7.27 55.35 0.15
C GLU A 434 8.26 54.37 0.87
N THR A 435 8.69 53.27 0.25
CA THR A 435 9.87 53.00 -0.65
C THR A 435 11.28 53.03 -0.04
N GLU A 436 12.03 51.92 -0.18
CA GLU A 436 13.43 51.90 -0.67
C GLU A 436 13.78 50.53 -1.29
N ALA A 437 14.50 50.53 -2.42
CA ALA A 437 14.75 49.38 -3.29
C ALA A 437 16.20 48.89 -3.21
N VAL A 438 16.39 47.56 -3.17
CA VAL A 438 17.67 46.88 -3.44
C VAL A 438 17.44 45.93 -4.63
N SER A 439 18.26 46.07 -5.67
CA SER A 439 18.12 45.33 -6.92
C SER A 439 19.02 44.10 -6.92
N ASP A 440 18.45 42.92 -6.68
CA ASP A 440 19.08 41.64 -6.99
C ASP A 440 18.54 41.14 -8.35
N GLU A 441 19.44 40.82 -9.28
CA GLU A 441 19.07 40.22 -10.56
C GLU A 441 18.53 38.81 -10.32
N VAL A 442 17.21 38.64 -10.45
CA VAL A 442 16.52 37.35 -10.27
C VAL A 442 16.79 36.43 -11.46
N ASP A 443 17.30 35.22 -11.20
CA ASP A 443 17.48 34.19 -12.22
C ASP A 443 16.16 33.46 -12.51
N TYR A 444 15.37 33.99 -13.45
CA TYR A 444 14.09 33.42 -13.88
C TYR A 444 14.22 32.03 -14.55
N SER A 445 15.42 31.55 -14.86
CA SER A 445 15.58 30.27 -15.57
C SER A 445 15.31 29.04 -14.68
N SER A 446 15.48 29.18 -13.36
CA SER A 446 15.25 28.14 -12.36
C SER A 446 13.77 28.00 -11.95
N MET A 447 12.95 29.02 -12.14
CA MET A 447 11.54 29.05 -11.70
C MET A 447 10.62 28.12 -12.49
N THR A 448 9.55 27.65 -11.88
CA THR A 448 8.52 26.81 -12.53
C THR A 448 7.65 27.64 -13.48
N VAL A 449 6.91 26.98 -14.38
CA VAL A 449 6.01 27.69 -15.32
C VAL A 449 4.89 28.43 -14.58
N VAL A 450 4.46 27.91 -13.42
CA VAL A 450 3.44 28.54 -12.56
C VAL A 450 3.99 29.83 -11.96
N GLN A 451 5.16 29.76 -11.29
CA GLN A 451 5.85 30.93 -10.74
C GLN A 451 6.12 32.03 -11.78
N LEU A 452 6.55 31.65 -12.99
CA LEU A 452 6.76 32.62 -14.08
C LEU A 452 5.46 33.29 -14.56
N LYS A 453 4.33 32.56 -14.54
CA LYS A 453 3.03 33.13 -14.93
C LYS A 453 2.49 34.07 -13.85
N ASP A 454 2.73 33.76 -12.59
CA ASP A 454 2.25 34.60 -11.49
C ASP A 454 3.05 35.91 -11.40
N LEU A 455 4.38 35.85 -11.59
CA LEU A 455 5.21 37.05 -11.75
C LEU A 455 4.81 37.89 -12.97
N LEU A 456 4.45 37.25 -14.09
CA LEU A 456 3.95 37.99 -15.26
C LEU A 456 2.56 38.59 -15.01
N ARG A 457 1.72 37.95 -14.19
CA ARG A 457 0.39 38.46 -13.82
C ARG A 457 0.52 39.68 -12.92
N GLU A 458 1.43 39.62 -11.95
CA GLU A 458 1.78 40.72 -11.06
C GLU A 458 2.41 41.90 -11.83
N ALA A 459 3.27 41.59 -12.80
CA ALA A 459 3.84 42.59 -13.72
C ALA A 459 2.85 43.09 -14.81
N GLY A 460 1.60 42.62 -14.83
CA GLY A 460 0.58 43.01 -15.81
C GLY A 460 0.88 42.60 -17.26
N LYS A 461 1.74 41.59 -17.46
CA LYS A 461 2.19 41.07 -18.76
C LYS A 461 1.40 39.81 -19.16
N THR A 462 1.51 39.41 -20.44
CA THR A 462 0.74 38.28 -20.98
C THR A 462 1.32 36.93 -20.56
N VAL A 463 0.48 36.07 -20.00
CA VAL A 463 0.85 34.76 -19.41
C VAL A 463 0.82 33.57 -20.39
N SER A 464 0.65 33.82 -21.69
CA SER A 464 0.55 32.77 -22.72
C SER A 464 1.89 32.53 -23.42
N GLY A 465 2.34 31.27 -23.50
CA GLY A 465 3.59 30.89 -24.16
C GLY A 465 4.27 29.69 -23.52
N LYS A 466 5.37 29.23 -24.12
CA LYS A 466 6.25 28.19 -23.53
C LYS A 466 7.19 28.81 -22.51
N LYS A 467 7.72 28.03 -21.56
CA LYS A 467 8.62 28.49 -20.47
C LYS A 467 9.69 29.49 -20.93
N ALA A 468 10.38 29.20 -22.04
CA ALA A 468 11.42 30.07 -22.58
C ALA A 468 10.92 31.48 -22.98
N GLU A 469 9.69 31.58 -23.50
CA GLU A 469 9.07 32.88 -23.86
C GLU A 469 8.58 33.65 -22.62
N LEU A 470 8.23 32.95 -21.54
CA LEU A 470 7.84 33.58 -20.27
C LEU A 470 9.07 34.17 -19.56
N VAL A 471 10.18 33.42 -19.55
CA VAL A 471 11.48 33.88 -19.02
C VAL A 471 11.99 35.09 -19.78
N GLU A 472 11.96 35.07 -21.12
CA GLU A 472 12.39 36.21 -21.95
C GLU A 472 11.56 37.48 -21.64
N ARG A 473 10.25 37.35 -21.42
CA ARG A 473 9.38 38.49 -21.07
C ARG A 473 9.57 39.03 -19.66
N LEU A 474 10.10 38.25 -18.74
CA LEU A 474 10.45 38.73 -17.40
C LEU A 474 11.84 39.39 -17.38
N GLN A 475 12.71 39.02 -18.31
CA GLN A 475 14.02 39.65 -18.52
C GLN A 475 13.95 40.98 -19.30
N GLU A 476 12.92 41.17 -20.14
CA GLU A 476 12.58 42.46 -20.80
C GLU A 476 11.85 43.44 -19.87
#